data_AF-A0A7V8E195-F1
#
_entry.id   AF-A0A7V8E195-F1
#
_cell.length_a   1.000
_cell.length_b   1.000
_cell.length_c   1.000
_cell.angle_alpha   90.00
_cell.angle_beta   90.00
_cell.angle_gamma   90.00
#
_symmetry.space_group_name_H-M   'P 1'
#
loop_
_entity.id
_entity.type
_entity.pdbx_description
1 polymer ?
#
loop_
_entity_poly.entity_id
_entity_poly.type
_entity_poly.pdbx_seq_one_letter_code
_entity_poly.pdbx_strand_id
1 'polypeptide(L)'
;EAHARAIASAAPLGWLGVSAVALVLAIAAVAGALALRLARAPAAAGPTWGCGYLAPTPRLQYTSSSFAENLVRLFRWALWPSSKRPEIRSSFPHDGEFHSHVPDAVLDRAVLPAAGMVSRFFGWFRWMQAGNMSVYIVYILLTLIALFAWHLGSEQP
;
A
#
# COMPACT_ATOMS: atom_id res chain seq x y z
N GLU A 1 -4.46 -63.43 -7.89
CA GLU A 1 -5.62 -63.53 -8.81
C GLU A 1 -6.97 -63.73 -8.11
N ALA A 2 -7.08 -64.61 -7.11
CA ALA A 2 -8.34 -64.85 -6.38
C ALA A 2 -8.93 -63.60 -5.68
N HIS A 3 -8.07 -62.73 -5.12
CA HIS A 3 -8.51 -61.50 -4.46
C HIS A 3 -9.06 -60.45 -5.46
N ALA A 4 -8.55 -60.42 -6.69
CA ALA A 4 -9.03 -59.50 -7.73
C ALA A 4 -10.44 -59.86 -8.23
N ARG A 5 -10.76 -61.17 -8.27
CA ARG A 5 -12.09 -61.67 -8.65
C ARG A 5 -13.14 -61.44 -7.55
N ALA A 6 -12.73 -61.48 -6.28
CA ALA A 6 -13.61 -61.19 -5.14
C ALA A 6 -14.05 -59.72 -5.05
N ILE A 7 -13.21 -58.78 -5.48
CA ILE A 7 -13.57 -57.36 -5.55
C ILE A 7 -14.55 -57.10 -6.71
N ALA A 8 -14.39 -57.81 -7.84
CA ALA A 8 -15.27 -57.72 -9.00
C ALA A 8 -16.68 -58.29 -8.74
N SER A 9 -16.85 -59.24 -7.82
CA SER A 9 -18.16 -59.76 -7.42
C SER A 9 -18.83 -58.98 -6.28
N ALA A 10 -18.05 -58.28 -5.45
CA ALA A 10 -18.55 -57.52 -4.30
C ALA A 10 -19.04 -56.09 -4.66
N ALA A 11 -18.59 -55.53 -5.80
CA ALA A 11 -19.05 -54.24 -6.27
C ALA A 11 -19.65 -54.39 -7.69
N PRO A 12 -20.99 -54.36 -7.85
CA PRO A 12 -21.58 -54.26 -9.17
C PRO A 12 -21.31 -52.85 -9.75
N LEU A 13 -20.16 -52.68 -10.41
CA LEU A 13 -19.73 -51.39 -10.99
C LEU A 13 -20.80 -50.76 -11.89
N GLY A 14 -21.63 -51.57 -12.57
CA GLY A 14 -22.75 -51.09 -13.38
C GLY A 14 -23.84 -50.38 -12.57
N TRP A 15 -24.21 -50.92 -11.41
CA TRP A 15 -25.19 -50.29 -10.52
C TRP A 15 -24.65 -49.03 -9.87
N LEU A 16 -23.36 -49.02 -9.51
CA LEU A 16 -22.67 -47.80 -9.06
C LEU A 16 -22.68 -46.72 -10.15
N GLY A 17 -22.36 -47.08 -11.39
CA GLY A 17 -22.41 -46.17 -12.53
C GLY A 17 -23.80 -45.60 -12.80
N VAL A 18 -24.83 -46.46 -12.81
CA VAL A 18 -26.23 -46.04 -13.00
C VAL A 18 -26.69 -45.15 -11.86
N SER A 19 -26.37 -45.49 -10.61
CA SER A 19 -26.73 -44.67 -9.44
C SER A 19 -26.03 -43.30 -9.44
N ALA A 20 -24.77 -43.25 -9.87
CA ALA A 20 -24.03 -42.00 -10.01
C ALA A 20 -24.62 -41.11 -11.12
N VAL A 21 -24.93 -41.68 -12.28
CA VAL A 21 -25.59 -40.94 -13.38
C VAL A 21 -26.98 -40.46 -12.95
N ALA A 22 -27.77 -41.31 -12.30
CA ALA A 22 -29.09 -40.94 -11.78
C ALA A 22 -28.99 -39.80 -10.76
N LEU A 23 -28.00 -39.84 -9.86
CA LEU A 23 -27.76 -38.78 -8.88
C LEU A 23 -27.36 -37.46 -9.54
N VAL A 24 -26.46 -37.50 -10.53
CA VAL A 24 -26.05 -36.31 -11.29
C VAL A 24 -27.25 -35.69 -12.02
N LEU A 25 -28.08 -36.52 -12.67
CA LEU A 25 -29.29 -36.06 -13.34
C LEU A 25 -30.30 -35.46 -12.36
N ALA A 26 -30.47 -36.06 -11.18
CA ALA A 26 -31.33 -35.54 -10.13
C ALA A 26 -30.83 -34.17 -9.61
N ILE A 27 -29.52 -34.03 -9.36
CA ILE A 27 -28.91 -32.76 -8.95
C ILE A 27 -29.09 -31.70 -10.03
N ALA A 28 -28.84 -32.05 -11.30
CA ALA A 28 -29.02 -31.14 -12.43
C ALA A 28 -30.48 -30.69 -12.58
N ALA A 29 -31.44 -31.61 -12.42
CA ALA A 29 -32.87 -31.30 -12.46
C ALA A 29 -33.28 -30.35 -11.32
N VAL A 30 -32.81 -30.60 -10.09
CA VAL A 30 -33.07 -29.72 -8.94
C VAL A 30 -32.43 -28.35 -9.12
N ALA A 31 -31.16 -28.29 -9.54
CA ALA A 31 -30.47 -27.04 -9.81
C ALA A 31 -31.14 -26.23 -10.93
N GLY A 32 -31.57 -26.89 -12.02
CA GLY A 32 -32.31 -26.27 -13.11
C GLY A 32 -33.67 -25.75 -12.66
N ALA A 33 -34.42 -26.53 -11.88
CA ALA A 33 -35.69 -26.10 -11.30
C ALA A 33 -35.52 -24.89 -10.38
N LEU A 34 -34.47 -24.89 -9.54
CA LEU A 34 -34.15 -23.77 -8.66
C LEU A 34 -33.73 -22.53 -9.46
N ALA A 35 -32.89 -22.67 -10.48
CA ALA A 35 -32.49 -21.57 -11.36
C ALA A 35 -33.70 -20.94 -12.06
N LEU A 36 -34.62 -21.75 -12.59
CA LEU A 36 -35.86 -21.28 -13.21
C LEU A 36 -36.79 -20.58 -12.20
N ARG A 37 -36.85 -21.09 -10.96
CA ARG A 37 -37.61 -20.46 -9.87
C ARG A 37 -37.02 -19.11 -9.50
N LEU A 38 -35.70 -19.03 -9.35
CA LEU A 38 -34.98 -17.78 -9.01
C LEU A 38 -35.07 -16.75 -10.14
N ALA A 39 -34.99 -17.18 -11.39
CA ALA A 39 -35.12 -16.29 -12.55
C ALA A 39 -36.54 -15.70 -12.70
N ARG A 40 -37.56 -16.41 -12.21
CA ARG A 40 -38.96 -15.95 -12.19
C ARG A 40 -39.36 -15.25 -10.89
N ALA A 41 -38.55 -15.38 -9.85
CA ALA A 41 -38.82 -14.72 -8.59
C ALA A 41 -38.65 -13.21 -8.79
N PRO A 42 -39.58 -12.38 -8.29
CA PRO A 42 -39.40 -10.94 -8.29
C PRO A 42 -38.15 -10.60 -7.48
N ALA A 43 -37.07 -10.24 -8.17
CA ALA A 43 -35.84 -9.81 -7.54
C ALA A 43 -36.04 -8.39 -7.03
N ALA A 44 -36.30 -8.24 -5.73
CA ALA A 44 -36.21 -6.94 -5.08
C ALA A 44 -34.73 -6.54 -5.02
N ALA A 45 -34.34 -5.50 -5.76
CA ALA A 45 -33.03 -4.89 -5.63
C ALA A 45 -33.00 -4.14 -4.29
N GLY A 46 -32.37 -4.74 -3.28
CA GLY A 46 -32.24 -4.16 -1.96
C GLY A 46 -31.02 -4.73 -1.24
N PRO A 47 -30.53 -4.04 -0.19
CA PRO A 47 -29.44 -4.56 0.62
C PRO A 47 -29.88 -5.89 1.25
N THR A 48 -29.14 -6.96 0.96
CA THR A 48 -29.42 -8.31 1.48
C THR A 48 -29.20 -8.39 2.99
N TRP A 49 -28.29 -7.56 3.51
CA TRP A 49 -27.90 -7.47 4.91
C TRP A 49 -27.52 -6.01 5.22
N GLY A 50 -28.47 -5.20 5.66
CA GLY A 50 -28.21 -3.81 6.08
C GLY A 50 -27.61 -3.68 7.49
N CYS A 51 -27.39 -4.78 8.21
CA CYS A 51 -27.00 -4.78 9.64
C CYS A 51 -27.88 -3.86 10.52
N GLY A 52 -29.18 -3.72 10.18
CA GLY A 52 -30.10 -2.79 10.84
C GLY A 52 -30.15 -1.38 10.26
N TYR A 53 -29.39 -1.09 9.20
CA TYR A 53 -29.37 0.18 8.49
C TYR A 53 -30.04 0.06 7.11
N LEU A 54 -31.21 0.67 6.96
CA LEU A 54 -32.07 0.51 5.78
C LEU A 54 -31.80 1.53 4.66
N ALA A 55 -30.94 2.52 4.89
CA ALA A 55 -30.64 3.59 3.93
C ALA A 55 -29.13 3.73 3.65
N PRO A 56 -28.48 2.70 3.05
CA PRO A 56 -27.06 2.77 2.74
C PRO A 56 -26.78 3.90 1.74
N THR A 57 -25.76 4.70 2.00
CA THR A 57 -25.24 5.68 1.03
C THR A 57 -23.91 5.19 0.46
N PRO A 58 -23.51 5.63 -0.75
CA PRO A 58 -22.21 5.24 -1.33
C PRO A 58 -21.01 5.54 -0.43
N ARG A 59 -21.12 6.48 0.51
CA ARG A 59 -20.06 6.85 1.47
C ARG A 59 -19.80 5.79 2.54
N LEU A 60 -20.75 4.89 2.79
CA LEU A 60 -20.57 3.76 3.73
C LEU A 60 -19.87 2.56 3.09
N GLN A 61 -19.66 2.56 1.77
CA GLN A 61 -18.96 1.48 1.10
C GLN A 61 -17.46 1.55 1.38
N TYR A 62 -16.83 0.38 1.48
CA TYR A 62 -15.38 0.29 1.60
C TYR A 62 -14.71 0.98 0.42
N THR A 63 -13.84 1.94 0.73
CA THR A 63 -13.11 2.71 -0.28
C THR A 63 -11.73 2.11 -0.52
N SER A 64 -11.05 2.60 -1.55
CA SER A 64 -9.64 2.28 -1.80
C SER A 64 -8.76 2.58 -0.57
N SER A 65 -9.08 3.62 0.20
CA SER A 65 -8.37 3.97 1.43
C SER A 65 -8.48 2.88 2.51
N SER A 66 -9.64 2.23 2.66
CA SER A 66 -9.81 1.12 3.60
C SER A 66 -9.00 -0.12 3.22
N PHE A 67 -8.89 -0.41 1.93
CA PHE A 67 -8.02 -1.49 1.45
C PHE A 67 -6.55 -1.16 1.68
N ALA A 68 -6.13 0.06 1.32
CA ALA A 68 -4.76 0.53 1.51
C ALA A 68 -4.35 0.62 2.98
N GLU A 69 -5.29 0.83 3.92
CA GLU A 69 -4.99 0.94 5.37
C GLU A 69 -4.22 -0.27 5.91
N ASN A 70 -4.53 -1.49 5.46
CA ASN A 70 -3.80 -2.69 5.89
C ASN A 70 -2.33 -2.65 5.46
N LEU A 71 -2.08 -2.29 4.20
CA LEU A 71 -0.72 -2.16 3.67
C LEU A 71 0.04 -1.02 4.37
N VAL A 72 -0.61 0.13 4.54
CA VAL A 72 -0.03 1.29 5.23
C VAL A 72 0.30 0.97 6.69
N ARG A 73 -0.54 0.20 7.39
CA ARG A 73 -0.27 -0.28 8.75
C ARG A 73 0.92 -1.24 8.80
N LEU A 74 1.03 -2.14 7.82
CA LEU A 74 2.16 -3.07 7.74
C LEU A 74 3.49 -2.32 7.56
N PHE A 75 3.52 -1.31 6.70
CA PHE A 75 4.70 -0.48 6.44
C PHE A 75 4.74 0.80 7.29
N ARG A 76 4.05 0.84 8.44
CA ARG A 76 4.00 2.03 9.32
C ARG A 76 5.38 2.51 9.77
N TRP A 77 6.35 1.61 9.84
CA TRP A 77 7.72 1.89 10.25
C TRP A 77 8.50 2.71 9.23
N ALA A 78 8.10 2.64 7.95
CA ALA A 78 8.70 3.39 6.85
C ALA A 78 7.86 4.61 6.45
N LEU A 79 6.53 4.48 6.47
CA LEU A 79 5.60 5.50 5.99
C LEU A 79 5.16 6.52 7.04
N TRP A 80 5.30 6.21 8.34
CA TRP A 80 4.82 7.04 9.46
C TRP A 80 3.43 7.67 9.24
N PRO A 81 2.39 6.86 8.99
CA PRO A 81 1.05 7.36 8.72
C PRO A 81 0.47 8.12 9.91
N SER A 82 -0.24 9.22 9.64
CA SER A 82 -0.99 10.00 10.63
C SER A 82 -2.48 9.95 10.30
N SER A 83 -3.30 9.66 11.29
CA SER A 83 -4.76 9.59 11.12
C SER A 83 -5.46 10.31 12.26
N LYS A 84 -6.45 11.14 11.91
CA LYS A 84 -7.40 11.74 12.85
C LYS A 84 -8.72 10.99 12.72
N ARG A 85 -9.07 10.27 13.78
CA ARG A 85 -10.32 9.51 13.88
C ARG A 85 -11.33 10.34 14.68
N PRO A 86 -12.59 10.42 14.24
CA PRO A 86 -13.63 11.05 15.03
C PRO A 86 -13.85 10.23 16.31
N GLU A 87 -14.01 10.91 17.44
CA GLU A 87 -14.27 10.26 18.71
C GLU A 87 -15.79 10.04 18.86
N ILE A 88 -16.23 8.78 18.73
CA ILE A 88 -17.65 8.43 18.84
C ILE A 88 -17.94 8.07 20.30
N ARG A 89 -18.56 9.01 21.04
CA ARG A 89 -18.91 8.84 22.46
C ARG A 89 -20.38 8.51 22.73
N SER A 90 -21.27 8.76 21.77
CA SER A 90 -22.72 8.52 21.91
C SER A 90 -23.21 7.44 20.95
N SER A 91 -24.35 6.82 21.26
CA SER A 91 -25.02 5.84 20.38
C SER A 91 -25.55 6.48 19.09
N PHE A 92 -25.77 7.78 19.09
CA PHE A 92 -26.17 8.59 17.94
C PHE A 92 -25.20 9.77 17.80
N PRO A 93 -24.01 9.55 17.24
CA PRO A 93 -23.03 10.62 17.06
C PRO A 93 -23.48 11.59 15.97
N HIS A 94 -23.14 12.87 16.14
CA HIS A 94 -23.20 13.85 15.06
C HIS A 94 -22.12 13.59 14.01
N ASP A 95 -22.19 14.31 12.88
CA ASP A 95 -21.28 14.15 11.75
C ASP A 95 -19.81 14.08 12.19
N GLY A 96 -19.16 12.95 11.88
CA GLY A 96 -17.77 12.70 12.20
C GLY A 96 -16.92 12.68 10.93
N GLU A 97 -15.85 13.47 10.91
CA GLU A 97 -14.89 13.46 9.80
C GLU A 97 -13.69 12.55 10.11
N PHE A 98 -13.38 11.65 9.18
CA PHE A 98 -12.17 10.84 9.21
C PHE A 98 -11.15 11.38 8.21
N HIS A 99 -9.94 11.66 8.69
CA HIS A 99 -8.83 12.13 7.85
C HIS A 99 -7.62 11.21 8.04
N SER A 100 -7.06 10.74 6.93
CA SER A 100 -5.85 9.90 6.90
C SER A 100 -4.84 10.51 5.96
N HIS A 101 -3.63 10.74 6.46
CA HIS A 101 -2.52 11.28 5.69
C HIS A 101 -1.29 10.40 5.82
N VAL A 102 -0.73 10.02 4.68
CA VAL A 102 0.55 9.33 4.58
C VAL A 102 1.53 10.33 3.94
N PRO A 103 2.54 10.82 4.69
CA PRO A 103 3.55 11.72 4.14
C PRO A 103 4.45 11.01 3.12
N ASP A 104 5.07 11.76 2.21
CA ASP A 104 6.02 11.20 1.24
C ASP A 104 7.36 10.98 1.93
N ALA A 105 7.64 9.74 2.28
CA ALA A 105 8.85 9.36 3.01
C ALA A 105 10.14 9.78 2.29
N VAL A 106 10.18 9.79 0.95
CA VAL A 106 11.40 10.15 0.20
C VAL A 106 11.56 11.67 0.17
N LEU A 107 10.50 12.38 -0.18
CA LEU A 107 10.53 13.83 -0.25
C LEU A 107 10.82 14.44 1.13
N ASP A 108 10.05 14.04 2.15
CA ASP A 108 10.09 14.66 3.46
C ASP A 108 11.33 14.27 4.28
N ARG A 109 11.88 13.06 4.08
CA ARG A 109 13.00 12.54 4.89
C ARG A 109 14.34 12.54 4.20
N ALA A 110 14.39 12.51 2.87
CA ALA A 110 15.66 12.51 2.13
C ALA A 110 15.85 13.85 1.42
N VAL A 111 14.90 14.23 0.56
CA VAL A 111 15.11 15.35 -0.38
C VAL A 111 15.09 16.70 0.34
N LEU A 112 14.05 16.99 1.13
CA LEU A 112 13.94 18.26 1.86
C LEU A 112 15.10 18.51 2.84
N PRO A 113 15.49 17.57 3.72
CA PRO A 113 16.63 17.79 4.60
C PRO A 113 17.96 17.87 3.84
N ALA A 114 18.17 17.07 2.78
CA ALA A 114 19.38 17.18 1.96
C ALA A 114 19.46 18.55 1.28
N ALA A 115 18.38 19.03 0.68
CA ALA A 115 18.30 20.37 0.09
C ALA A 115 18.54 21.47 1.14
N GLY A 116 18.00 21.30 2.35
CA GLY A 116 18.26 22.18 3.49
C GLY A 116 19.72 22.19 3.95
N MET A 117 20.40 21.04 3.93
CA MET A 117 21.83 20.94 4.24
C MET A 117 22.68 21.59 3.15
N VAL A 118 22.36 21.32 1.88
CA VAL A 118 23.04 21.90 0.72
C VAL A 118 22.90 23.42 0.72
N SER A 119 21.68 23.94 0.91
CA SER A 119 21.45 25.39 1.00
C SER A 119 22.15 26.04 2.18
N ARG A 120 22.22 25.39 3.35
CA ARG A 120 23.03 25.85 4.48
C ARG A 120 24.52 25.87 4.16
N PHE A 121 25.02 24.83 3.50
CA PHE A 121 26.43 24.74 3.10
C PHE A 121 26.79 25.85 2.11
N PHE A 122 25.97 26.07 1.08
CA PHE A 122 26.14 27.18 0.15
C PHE A 122 25.95 28.55 0.83
N GLY A 123 25.03 28.65 1.79
CA GLY A 123 24.83 29.85 2.61
C GLY A 123 26.05 30.18 3.49
N TRP A 124 26.72 29.17 4.03
CA TRP A 124 27.98 29.32 4.75
C TRP A 124 29.13 29.68 3.81
N PHE A 125 29.21 29.05 2.63
CA PHE A 125 30.19 29.43 1.60
C PHE A 125 29.97 30.86 1.08
N ARG A 126 28.74 31.36 1.14
CA ARG A 126 28.40 32.75 0.86
C ARG A 126 29.11 33.75 1.77
N TRP A 127 29.54 33.34 2.98
CA TRP A 127 30.40 34.16 3.83
C TRP A 127 31.81 34.33 3.24
N MET A 128 32.36 33.31 2.55
CA MET A 128 33.61 33.46 1.80
C MET A 128 33.44 34.38 0.58
N GLN A 129 32.24 34.42 -0.01
CA GLN A 129 31.90 35.34 -1.10
C GLN A 129 31.42 36.72 -0.64
N ALA A 130 31.34 36.98 0.67
CA ALA A 130 30.75 38.21 1.20
C ALA A 130 31.71 39.41 1.06
N GLY A 131 31.77 39.98 -0.15
CA GLY A 131 32.00 41.40 -0.45
C GLY A 131 33.32 42.05 -0.02
N ASN A 132 34.18 41.35 0.71
CA ASN A 132 35.38 41.93 1.28
C ASN A 132 36.60 41.59 0.41
N MET A 133 36.93 42.52 -0.48
CA MET A 133 38.01 42.40 -1.47
C MET A 133 39.35 41.99 -0.84
N SER A 134 39.57 42.37 0.42
CA SER A 134 40.75 42.05 1.20
C SER A 134 40.97 40.55 1.41
N VAL A 135 39.89 39.74 1.52
CA VAL A 135 40.01 38.28 1.71
C VAL A 135 40.56 37.60 0.46
N TYR A 136 40.15 38.06 -0.73
CA TYR A 136 40.67 37.56 -2.01
C TYR A 136 42.16 37.83 -2.18
N ILE A 137 42.61 39.03 -1.80
CA ILE A 137 44.03 39.41 -1.90
C ILE A 137 44.89 38.50 -1.02
N VAL A 138 44.47 38.21 0.21
CA VAL A 138 45.19 37.31 1.11
C VAL A 138 45.22 35.89 0.56
N TYR A 139 44.11 35.37 0.02
CA TYR A 139 44.06 34.04 -0.59
C TYR A 139 45.02 33.91 -1.77
N ILE A 140 45.03 34.89 -2.67
CA ILE A 140 45.93 34.93 -3.84
C ILE A 140 47.39 35.01 -3.38
N LEU A 141 47.70 35.84 -2.39
CA LEU A 141 49.06 35.95 -1.86
C LEU A 141 49.52 34.63 -1.24
N LEU A 142 48.68 33.98 -0.44
CA LEU A 142 49.01 32.69 0.19
C LEU A 142 49.18 31.57 -0.84
N THR A 143 48.33 31.50 -1.86
CA THR A 143 48.51 30.52 -2.94
C THR A 143 49.77 30.79 -3.73
N LEU A 144 50.11 32.06 -4.03
CA LEU A 144 51.38 32.41 -4.67
C LEU A 144 52.59 32.02 -3.81
N ILE A 145 52.58 32.31 -2.51
CA ILE A 145 53.66 31.92 -1.58
C ILE A 145 53.81 30.40 -1.54
N ALA A 146 52.70 29.66 -1.43
CA ALA A 146 52.71 28.19 -1.40
C ALA A 146 53.26 27.62 -2.71
N LEU A 147 52.84 28.16 -3.86
CA LEU A 147 53.33 27.74 -5.18
C LEU A 147 54.83 28.05 -5.33
N PHE A 148 55.26 29.22 -4.86
CA PHE A 148 56.65 29.65 -4.92
C PHE A 148 57.54 28.81 -4.00
N ALA A 149 57.09 28.51 -2.79
CA ALA A 149 57.78 27.60 -1.87
C ALA A 149 57.85 26.18 -2.41
N TRP A 150 56.75 25.69 -3.03
CA TRP A 150 56.75 24.40 -3.72
C TRP A 150 57.76 24.38 -4.86
N HIS A 151 57.80 25.43 -5.68
CA HIS A 151 58.73 25.53 -6.80
C HIS A 151 60.20 25.58 -6.33
N LEU A 152 60.50 26.39 -5.31
CA LEU A 152 61.82 26.44 -4.69
C LEU A 152 62.24 25.10 -4.06
N GLY A 153 61.29 24.33 -3.53
CA GLY A 153 61.53 22.98 -3.05
C GLY A 153 61.70 21.94 -4.18
N SER A 154 61.08 22.17 -5.35
CA SER A 154 61.21 21.29 -6.52
C SER A 154 62.49 21.51 -7.33
N GLU A 155 63.18 22.63 -7.12
CA GLU A 155 64.44 22.99 -7.81
C GLU A 155 65.70 22.59 -7.00
N GLN A 156 65.55 21.90 -5.87
CA GLN A 156 66.69 21.31 -5.15
C GLN A 156 66.98 19.89 -5.72
N PRO A 157 68.15 19.65 -6.34
CA PRO A 157 68.60 18.31 -6.73
C PRO A 157 68.92 17.42 -5.54
#